data_AF-A0A6B9G0E7-F1
#
_entry.id   AF-A0A6B9G0E7-F1
#
_cell.length_a   1.000
_cell.length_b   1.000
_cell.length_c   1.000
_cell.angle_alpha   90.00
_cell.angle_beta   90.00
_cell.angle_gamma   90.00
#
_symmetry.space_group_name_H-M   'P 1'
#
loop_
_entity.id
_entity.type
_entity.pdbx_description
1 polymer ?
#
loop_
_entity_poly.entity_id
_entity_poly.type
_entity_poly.pdbx_seq_one_letter_code
_entity_poly.pdbx_strand_id
1 'polypeptide(L)'
;MKTVPHGPAQDGVFASECRRLGPRLMRDLGLTAVQAAGLLGNLGHESGGFRHLQEIAPTVAGARGGWGLAQWTGPRRIAMEAWCRARGLDPAAPEAAYGYLCAELRSTEAPALAVLQTAATLEAATEAVCRRFERPGIVALPSRLAWARRALAALGGGDAPAPPGSRGAG
;
A
#
# COMPACT_ATOMS: atom_id res chain seq x y z
N MET A 1 -8.01 5.98 -18.72
CA MET A 1 -8.12 5.07 -17.56
C MET A 1 -7.86 3.66 -18.07
N LYS A 2 -6.67 3.09 -17.83
CA LYS A 2 -6.38 1.71 -18.27
C LYS A 2 -6.77 0.78 -17.12
N THR A 3 -7.94 0.17 -17.20
CA THR A 3 -8.28 -0.99 -16.36
C THR A 3 -7.41 -2.15 -16.83
N VAL A 4 -6.28 -2.35 -16.15
CA VAL A 4 -5.45 -3.54 -16.34
C VAL A 4 -6.19 -4.71 -15.66
N PRO A 5 -6.47 -5.81 -16.37
CA PRO A 5 -7.04 -7.00 -15.75
C PRO A 5 -6.06 -7.56 -14.68
N HIS A 6 -6.61 -7.87 -13.51
CA HIS A 6 -5.86 -8.42 -12.38
C HIS A 6 -5.87 -9.95 -12.52
N GLY A 7 -4.71 -10.54 -12.80
CA GLY A 7 -4.55 -11.98 -12.90
C GLY A 7 -4.23 -12.62 -11.54
N PRO A 8 -4.44 -13.94 -11.37
CA PRO A 8 -4.26 -14.65 -10.09
C PRO A 8 -2.86 -14.50 -9.47
N ALA A 9 -1.82 -14.38 -10.30
CA ALA A 9 -0.45 -14.12 -9.83
C ALA A 9 -0.29 -12.73 -9.17
N GLN A 10 -1.01 -11.71 -9.67
CA GLN A 10 -0.97 -10.35 -9.09
C GLN A 10 -1.67 -10.31 -7.74
N ASP A 11 -2.80 -11.00 -7.62
CA ASP A 11 -3.54 -11.11 -6.37
C ASP A 11 -2.70 -11.83 -5.30
N GLY A 12 -1.91 -12.84 -5.69
CA GLY A 12 -0.98 -13.56 -4.79
C GLY A 12 0.15 -12.69 -4.23
N VAL A 13 0.83 -11.91 -5.08
CA VAL A 13 1.91 -10.99 -4.65
C VAL A 13 1.38 -9.92 -3.71
N PHE A 14 0.27 -9.27 -4.09
CA PHE A 14 -0.34 -8.23 -3.26
C PHE A 14 -0.75 -8.76 -1.89
N ALA A 15 -1.37 -9.94 -1.83
CA ALA A 15 -1.77 -10.55 -0.56
C ALA A 15 -0.55 -10.90 0.32
N SER A 16 0.54 -11.37 -0.26
CA SER A 16 1.79 -11.65 0.46
C SER A 16 2.38 -10.39 1.10
N GLU A 17 2.45 -9.30 0.33
CA GLU A 17 2.93 -8.02 0.85
C GLU A 17 1.99 -7.44 1.91
N CYS A 18 0.67 -7.58 1.76
CA CYS A 18 -0.28 -7.18 2.80
C CYS A 18 -0.02 -7.92 4.11
N ARG A 19 0.21 -9.24 4.06
CA ARG A 19 0.56 -10.04 5.26
C ARG A 19 1.89 -9.61 5.88
N ARG A 20 2.86 -9.18 5.06
CA ARG A 20 4.17 -8.70 5.53
C ARG A 20 4.09 -7.29 6.16
N LEU A 21 3.35 -6.38 5.53
CA LEU A 21 3.34 -4.96 5.89
C LEU A 21 2.25 -4.60 6.90
N GLY A 22 1.07 -5.24 6.81
CA GLY A 22 -0.08 -4.91 7.65
C GLY A 22 0.20 -4.95 9.14
N PRO A 23 0.72 -6.05 9.71
CA PRO A 23 1.05 -6.12 11.13
C PRO A 23 2.06 -5.05 11.56
N ARG A 24 3.00 -4.70 10.67
CA ARG A 24 3.98 -3.64 10.93
C ARG A 24 3.33 -2.26 10.95
N LEU A 25 2.44 -1.97 10.00
CA LEU A 25 1.67 -0.72 9.98
C LEU A 25 0.78 -0.59 11.23
N MET A 26 0.14 -1.68 11.64
CA MET A 26 -0.68 -1.71 12.86
C MET A 26 0.17 -1.38 14.10
N ARG A 27 1.35 -2.01 14.23
CA ARG A 27 2.29 -1.76 15.33
C ARG A 27 2.92 -0.37 15.28
N ASP A 28 3.43 0.04 14.13
CA ASP A 28 4.26 1.22 13.99
C ASP A 28 3.42 2.49 13.82
N LEU A 29 2.20 2.42 13.31
CA LEU A 29 1.33 3.59 13.13
C LEU A 29 0.08 3.55 14.02
N GLY A 30 -0.06 2.54 14.89
CA GLY A 30 -1.22 2.41 15.77
C GLY A 30 -2.53 2.20 15.00
N LEU A 31 -2.48 1.52 13.86
CA LEU A 31 -3.62 1.29 13.00
C LEU A 31 -4.37 0.01 13.38
N THR A 32 -5.69 0.01 13.19
CA THR A 32 -6.48 -1.24 13.17
C THR A 32 -6.29 -1.99 11.84
N ALA A 33 -6.73 -3.24 11.76
CA ALA A 33 -6.65 -4.02 10.51
C ALA A 33 -7.43 -3.34 9.36
N VAL A 34 -8.59 -2.73 9.67
CA VAL A 34 -9.41 -1.99 8.70
C VAL A 34 -8.66 -0.76 8.18
N GLN A 35 -7.99 -0.02 9.05
CA GLN A 35 -7.23 1.17 8.69
C GLN A 35 -5.97 0.82 7.90
N ALA A 36 -5.23 -0.21 8.33
CA ALA A 36 -4.08 -0.73 7.59
C ALA A 36 -4.49 -1.23 6.19
N ALA A 37 -5.63 -1.92 6.08
CA ALA A 37 -6.18 -2.35 4.80
C ALA A 37 -6.57 -1.17 3.88
N GLY A 38 -7.15 -0.10 4.43
CA GLY A 38 -7.45 1.13 3.68
C GLY A 38 -6.20 1.79 3.10
N LEU A 39 -5.11 1.84 3.88
CA LEU A 39 -3.80 2.32 3.41
C LEU A 39 -3.22 1.41 2.33
N LEU A 40 -3.09 0.10 2.60
CA LEU A 40 -2.55 -0.88 1.65
C LEU A 40 -3.37 -0.95 0.36
N GLY A 41 -4.70 -0.76 0.42
CA GLY A 41 -5.56 -0.72 -0.74
C GLY A 41 -5.28 0.46 -1.68
N ASN A 42 -5.00 1.64 -1.11
CA ASN A 42 -4.57 2.81 -1.89
C ASN A 42 -3.20 2.57 -2.53
N LEU A 43 -2.22 2.13 -1.74
CA LEU A 43 -0.87 1.85 -2.24
C LEU A 43 -0.89 0.74 -3.32
N GLY A 44 -1.74 -0.27 -3.16
CA GLY A 44 -1.97 -1.32 -4.15
C GLY A 44 -2.55 -0.79 -5.46
N HIS A 45 -3.49 0.16 -5.39
CA HIS A 45 -4.00 0.84 -6.59
C HIS A 45 -2.91 1.64 -7.31
N GLU A 46 -2.12 2.44 -6.58
CA GLU A 46 -1.05 3.27 -7.16
C GLU A 46 0.07 2.44 -7.82
N SER A 47 0.41 1.31 -7.21
CA SER A 47 1.54 0.47 -7.62
C SER A 47 1.18 -0.71 -8.53
N GLY A 48 -0.09 -0.81 -8.95
CA GLY A 48 -0.57 -1.93 -9.77
C GLY A 48 -0.45 -3.29 -9.07
N GLY A 49 -0.73 -3.32 -7.77
CA GLY A 49 -0.61 -4.50 -6.90
C GLY A 49 0.80 -4.76 -6.42
N PHE A 50 1.56 -3.71 -6.09
CA PHE A 50 2.94 -3.78 -5.62
C PHE A 50 3.97 -4.29 -6.62
N ARG A 51 3.64 -4.30 -7.91
CA ARG A 51 4.61 -4.67 -8.97
C ARG A 51 5.65 -3.60 -9.23
N HIS A 52 5.33 -2.34 -8.95
CA HIS A 52 6.26 -1.22 -9.09
C HIS A 52 7.00 -0.88 -7.78
N LEU A 53 7.01 -1.79 -6.79
CA LEU A 53 7.82 -1.60 -5.57
C LEU A 53 9.32 -1.77 -5.82
N GLN A 54 9.67 -2.53 -6.86
CA GLN A 54 11.03 -2.85 -7.28
C GLN A 54 11.08 -2.82 -8.82
N GLU A 55 11.29 -1.67 -9.44
CA GLU A 55 12.19 -1.69 -10.60
C GLU A 55 13.60 -1.85 -10.06
N ILE A 56 14.06 -3.09 -9.86
CA ILE A 56 15.47 -3.38 -9.56
C ILE A 56 16.37 -3.05 -10.76
N ALA A 57 15.81 -2.78 -11.94
CA ALA A 57 16.51 -2.14 -13.03
C ALA A 57 15.52 -1.39 -13.92
N PRO A 58 15.68 -0.07 -14.17
CA PRO A 58 14.93 0.59 -15.23
C PRO A 58 15.39 -0.02 -16.56
N THR A 59 14.45 -0.48 -17.40
CA THR A 59 14.76 -0.89 -18.78
C THR A 59 15.12 0.30 -19.68
N VAL A 60 14.98 1.53 -19.19
CA VAL A 60 15.31 2.78 -19.89
C VAL A 60 16.27 3.61 -19.03
N ALA A 61 17.50 3.80 -19.53
CA ALA A 61 18.47 4.68 -18.89
C ALA A 61 17.91 6.12 -18.81
N GLY A 62 17.76 6.66 -17.60
CA GLY A 62 17.40 8.06 -17.35
C GLY A 62 15.94 8.36 -17.00
N ALA A 63 15.04 7.36 -16.98
CA ALA A 63 13.66 7.58 -16.52
C ALA A 63 13.57 7.60 -14.98
N ARG A 64 12.91 8.61 -14.40
CA ARG A 64 12.62 8.68 -12.95
C ARG A 64 11.13 8.41 -12.70
N GLY A 65 10.72 7.15 -12.80
CA GLY A 65 9.37 6.67 -12.45
C GLY A 65 9.06 6.78 -10.94
N GLY A 66 7.81 6.50 -10.56
CA GLY A 66 7.38 6.43 -9.17
C GLY A 66 8.16 5.36 -8.39
N TRP A 67 8.52 5.68 -7.15
CA TRP A 67 9.45 4.83 -6.36
C TRP A 67 8.81 4.35 -5.06
N GLY A 68 9.02 3.08 -4.74
CA GLY A 68 8.61 2.47 -3.47
C GLY A 68 7.09 2.35 -3.30
N LEU A 69 6.67 2.14 -2.04
CA LEU A 69 5.30 1.79 -1.65
C LEU A 69 4.24 2.81 -2.08
N ALA A 70 4.54 4.10 -1.95
CA ALA A 70 3.60 5.19 -2.25
C ALA A 70 3.89 5.88 -3.58
N GLN A 71 4.74 5.30 -4.43
CA GLN A 71 5.10 5.85 -5.74
C GLN A 71 5.49 7.34 -5.66
N TRP A 72 6.33 7.72 -4.68
CA TRP A 72 6.68 9.12 -4.45
C TRP A 72 7.27 9.77 -5.70
N THR A 73 6.78 10.96 -6.04
CA THR A 73 7.28 11.78 -7.16
C THR A 73 7.60 13.20 -6.68
N GLY A 74 8.35 13.95 -7.49
CA GLY A 74 8.65 15.36 -7.24
C GLY A 74 9.27 15.63 -5.86
N PRO A 75 8.79 16.65 -5.12
CA PRO A 75 9.34 17.01 -3.80
C PRO A 75 9.33 15.87 -2.77
N ARG A 76 8.30 15.00 -2.79
CA ARG A 76 8.22 13.87 -1.84
C ARG A 76 9.31 12.83 -2.09
N ARG A 77 9.69 12.61 -3.36
CA ARG A 77 10.82 11.73 -3.71
C ARG A 77 12.14 12.30 -3.21
N ILE A 78 12.37 13.60 -3.38
CA ILE A 78 13.58 14.29 -2.90
C ILE A 78 13.68 14.17 -1.37
N ALA A 79 12.56 14.36 -0.65
CA ALA A 79 12.51 14.20 0.79
C ALA A 79 12.81 12.76 1.24
N MET A 80 12.32 11.75 0.52
CA MET A 80 12.64 10.35 0.78
C MET A 80 14.14 10.05 0.59
N GLU A 81 14.71 10.48 -0.53
CA GLU A 81 16.14 10.34 -0.82
C GLU A 81 17.02 10.99 0.24
N ALA A 82 16.67 12.21 0.67
CA ALA A 82 17.37 12.92 1.72
C ALA A 82 17.25 12.22 3.08
N TRP A 83 16.05 11.71 3.42
CA TRP A 83 15.82 10.97 4.67
C TRP A 83 16.65 9.69 4.74
N CYS A 84 16.76 8.95 3.62
CA CYS A 84 17.59 7.76 3.49
C CYS A 84 19.08 8.10 3.63
N ARG A 85 19.56 9.11 2.90
CA ARG A 85 20.97 9.55 2.96
C ARG A 85 21.38 9.94 4.38
N ALA A 86 20.52 10.66 5.11
CA ALA A 86 20.79 11.08 6.49
C ALA A 86 20.92 9.90 7.47
N ARG A 87 20.46 8.70 7.09
CA ARG A 87 20.47 7.48 7.91
C ARG A 87 21.40 6.39 7.38
N GLY A 88 22.17 6.67 6.32
CA GLY A 88 23.01 5.68 5.66
C GLY A 88 22.22 4.52 5.06
N LEU A 89 20.95 4.75 4.69
CA LEU A 89 20.09 3.74 4.08
C LEU A 89 20.17 3.85 2.56
N ASP A 90 20.18 2.69 1.89
CA ASP A 90 19.95 2.64 0.44
C ASP A 90 18.48 2.98 0.15
N PRO A 91 18.18 4.09 -0.54
CA PRO A 91 16.81 4.45 -0.86
C PRO A 91 16.12 3.44 -1.81
N ALA A 92 16.87 2.54 -2.47
CA ALA A 92 16.30 1.44 -3.26
C ALA A 92 15.87 0.24 -2.40
N ALA A 93 16.27 0.19 -1.13
CA ALA A 93 15.93 -0.93 -0.25
C ALA A 93 14.44 -0.89 0.14
N PRO A 94 13.70 -2.02 0.09
CA PRO A 94 12.30 -2.08 0.51
C PRO A 94 12.05 -1.59 1.93
N GLU A 95 13.00 -1.84 2.84
CA GLU A 95 12.91 -1.40 4.23
C GLU A 95 13.11 0.12 4.38
N ALA A 96 13.89 0.76 3.51
CA ALA A 96 14.01 2.21 3.49
C ALA A 96 12.71 2.87 3.03
N ALA A 97 12.04 2.31 2.01
CA ALA A 97 10.72 2.77 1.58
C ALA A 97 9.67 2.64 2.70
N TYR A 98 9.62 1.49 3.39
CA TYR A 98 8.72 1.32 4.53
C TYR A 98 9.02 2.31 5.67
N GLY A 99 10.30 2.48 6.00
CA GLY A 99 10.75 3.39 7.05
C GLY A 99 10.35 4.84 6.75
N TYR A 100 10.56 5.29 5.50
CA TYR A 100 10.16 6.62 5.08
C TYR A 100 8.64 6.81 5.07
N LEU A 101 7.86 5.82 4.60
CA LEU A 101 6.39 5.88 4.67
C LEU A 101 5.92 6.15 6.11
N CYS A 102 6.48 5.44 7.08
CA CYS A 102 6.14 5.65 8.48
C CYS A 102 6.62 7.01 9.00
N ALA A 103 7.82 7.45 8.61
CA ALA A 103 8.36 8.74 9.01
C ALA A 103 7.52 9.91 8.46
N GLU A 104 7.11 9.83 7.19
CA GLU A 104 6.28 10.81 6.52
C GLU A 104 4.87 10.88 7.16
N LEU A 105 4.22 9.73 7.36
CA LEU A 105 2.91 9.64 8.02
C LEU A 105 2.91 10.13 9.47
N ARG A 106 4.05 10.06 10.17
CA ARG A 106 4.19 10.61 11.53
C ARG A 106 4.60 12.09 11.57
N SER A 107 4.91 12.70 10.43
CA SER A 107 5.41 14.08 10.35
C SER A 107 4.58 14.92 9.38
N THR A 108 5.07 15.12 8.16
CA THR A 108 4.44 16.01 7.16
C THR A 108 3.05 15.53 6.76
N GLU A 109 2.76 14.24 6.87
CA GLU A 109 1.46 13.63 6.58
C GLU A 109 0.70 13.20 7.85
N ALA A 110 1.11 13.69 9.03
CA ALA A 110 0.41 13.44 10.30
C ALA A 110 -1.09 13.78 10.27
N PRO A 111 -1.55 14.86 9.60
CA PRO A 111 -2.99 15.11 9.47
C PRO A 111 -3.73 14.00 8.70
N ALA A 112 -3.10 13.37 7.70
CA ALA A 112 -3.70 12.25 6.99
C ALA A 112 -3.76 11.00 7.87
N LEU A 113 -2.70 10.73 8.63
CA LEU A 113 -2.66 9.65 9.60
C LEU A 113 -3.74 9.80 10.68
N ALA A 114 -3.91 11.00 11.23
CA ALA A 114 -4.93 11.27 12.25
C ALA A 114 -6.35 10.99 11.72
N VAL A 115 -6.66 11.41 10.49
CA VAL A 115 -7.96 11.10 9.88
C VAL A 115 -8.13 9.60 9.68
N LEU A 116 -7.10 8.91 9.16
CA LEU A 116 -7.11 7.46 9.00
C LEU A 116 -7.37 6.73 10.33
N GLN A 117 -6.72 7.16 11.41
CA GLN A 117 -6.88 6.57 12.75
C GLN A 117 -8.30 6.73 13.33
N THR A 118 -9.09 7.68 12.84
CA THR A 118 -10.50 7.85 13.24
C THR A 118 -11.48 7.06 12.38
N ALA A 119 -11.03 6.49 11.26
CA ALA A 119 -11.92 5.77 10.34
C ALA A 119 -12.36 4.42 10.92
N ALA A 120 -13.68 4.22 11.01
CA ALA A 120 -14.29 3.00 11.55
C ALA A 120 -14.63 1.95 10.48
N THR A 121 -14.74 2.35 9.21
CA THR A 121 -15.10 1.47 8.09
C THR A 121 -13.98 1.41 7.05
N LEU A 122 -13.96 0.33 6.26
CA LEU A 122 -12.97 0.15 5.20
C LEU A 122 -13.11 1.24 4.13
N GLU A 123 -14.35 1.63 3.80
CA GLU A 123 -14.68 2.74 2.92
C GLU A 123 -14.10 4.06 3.44
N ALA A 124 -14.34 4.39 4.71
CA ALA A 124 -13.84 5.63 5.32
C ALA A 124 -12.31 5.64 5.39
N ALA A 125 -11.67 4.52 5.73
CA ALA A 125 -10.21 4.41 5.78
C ALA A 125 -9.60 4.56 4.38
N THR A 126 -10.21 3.92 3.37
CA THR A 126 -9.77 4.01 1.97
C THR A 126 -9.90 5.44 1.46
N GLU A 127 -11.01 6.11 1.77
CA GLU A 127 -11.22 7.50 1.35
C GLU A 127 -10.30 8.48 2.09
N ALA A 128 -10.09 8.30 3.39
CA ALA A 128 -9.15 9.10 4.17
C ALA A 128 -7.76 9.11 3.51
N VAL A 129 -7.23 7.93 3.17
CA VAL A 129 -5.91 7.82 2.52
C VAL A 129 -5.94 8.43 1.12
N CYS A 130 -6.96 8.12 0.30
CA CYS A 130 -7.06 8.64 -1.06
C CYS A 130 -7.08 10.18 -1.07
N ARG A 131 -7.88 10.79 -0.20
CA ARG A 131 -8.12 12.24 -0.20
C ARG A 131 -7.08 13.03 0.57
N ARG A 132 -6.49 12.44 1.61
CA ARG A 132 -5.59 13.16 2.51
C ARG A 132 -4.13 12.81 2.31
N PHE A 133 -3.78 11.59 1.91
CA PHE A 133 -2.39 11.18 1.70
C PHE A 133 -2.01 11.16 0.21
N GLU A 134 -2.72 10.39 -0.62
CA GLU A 134 -2.36 10.23 -2.04
C GLU A 134 -2.68 11.49 -2.85
N ARG A 135 -3.85 12.11 -2.60
CA ARG A 135 -4.35 13.30 -3.31
C ARG A 135 -4.20 13.18 -4.85
N PRO A 136 -4.69 12.09 -5.45
CA PRO A 136 -4.48 11.83 -6.87
C PRO A 136 -5.35 12.76 -7.74
N GLY A 137 -4.89 13.09 -8.94
CA GLY A 137 -5.72 13.80 -9.91
C GLY A 137 -6.94 13.00 -10.36
N ILE A 138 -6.83 11.66 -10.39
CA ILE A 138 -7.95 10.74 -10.63
C ILE A 138 -8.18 9.93 -9.36
N VAL A 139 -9.34 10.15 -8.74
CA VAL A 139 -9.69 9.58 -7.44
C VAL A 139 -9.82 8.05 -7.50
N ALA A 140 -10.53 7.48 -8.47
CA ALA A 140 -10.71 6.03 -8.64
C ALA A 140 -11.08 5.23 -7.36
N LEU A 141 -11.86 5.83 -6.45
CA LEU A 141 -12.25 5.24 -5.16
C LEU A 141 -12.81 3.80 -5.25
N PRO A 142 -13.67 3.43 -6.22
CA PRO A 142 -14.15 2.06 -6.34
C PRO A 142 -13.03 1.04 -6.54
N SER A 143 -11.99 1.38 -7.32
CA SER A 143 -10.85 0.51 -7.55
C SER A 143 -9.99 0.39 -6.29
N ARG A 144 -9.73 1.51 -5.61
CA ARG A 144 -8.99 1.53 -4.33
C ARG A 144 -9.69 0.69 -3.26
N LEU A 145 -11.01 0.79 -3.17
CA LEU A 145 -11.80 0.00 -2.23
C LEU A 145 -11.75 -1.50 -2.57
N ALA A 146 -11.76 -1.87 -3.86
CA ALA A 146 -11.57 -3.27 -4.25
C ALA A 146 -10.21 -3.82 -3.79
N TRP A 147 -9.15 -3.03 -3.91
CA TRP A 147 -7.84 -3.37 -3.36
C TRP A 147 -7.83 -3.42 -1.83
N ALA A 148 -8.49 -2.48 -1.15
CA ALA A 148 -8.60 -2.47 0.30
C ALA A 148 -9.32 -3.72 0.84
N ARG A 149 -10.34 -4.22 0.12
CA ARG A 149 -11.03 -5.48 0.46
C ARG A 149 -10.11 -6.69 0.35
N ARG A 150 -9.28 -6.74 -0.70
CA ARG A 150 -8.23 -7.78 -0.85
C ARG A 150 -7.22 -7.71 0.29
N ALA A 151 -6.79 -6.50 0.66
CA ALA A 151 -5.86 -6.29 1.76
C ALA A 151 -6.47 -6.79 3.07
N LEU A 152 -7.72 -6.39 3.37
CA LEU A 152 -8.40 -6.82 4.60
C LEU A 152 -8.55 -8.35 4.67
N ALA A 153 -8.92 -9.00 3.57
CA ALA A 153 -8.98 -10.45 3.49
C ALA A 153 -7.61 -11.10 3.77
N ALA A 154 -6.53 -10.54 3.22
CA ALA A 154 -5.17 -11.04 3.46
C ALA A 154 -4.71 -10.86 4.92
N LEU A 155 -5.19 -9.81 5.62
CA LEU A 155 -4.89 -9.56 7.03
C LEU A 155 -5.70 -10.45 7.99
N GLY A 156 -6.95 -10.81 7.62
CA GLY A 156 -7.82 -11.70 8.40
C GLY A 156 -7.54 -13.19 8.20
N GLY A 157 -6.87 -13.58 7.10
CA GLY A 157 -6.55 -14.96 6.74
C GLY A 157 -5.44 -15.64 7.54
N GLY A 158 -5.13 -15.15 8.75
CA GLY A 158 -4.25 -15.84 9.69
C GLY A 158 -4.85 -17.12 10.29
N ASP A 159 -6.17 -17.34 10.12
CA ASP A 159 -6.82 -18.64 10.37
C ASP A 159 -8.23 -18.66 9.74
N ALA A 160 -8.31 -18.69 8.41
CA ALA A 160 -9.58 -18.94 7.72
C ALA A 160 -9.73 -20.46 7.49
N PRO A 161 -10.79 -21.13 8.00
CA PRO A 161 -11.00 -22.53 7.73
C PRO A 161 -11.15 -22.72 6.22
N ALA A 162 -10.46 -23.75 5.69
CA ALA A 162 -10.56 -24.14 4.29
C ALA A 162 -12.05 -24.24 3.87
N PRO A 163 -12.41 -23.79 2.66
CA PRO A 163 -13.79 -23.94 2.20
C PRO A 163 -14.19 -25.42 2.26
N PRO A 164 -15.42 -25.75 2.69
CA PRO A 164 -15.86 -27.13 2.72
C PRO A 164 -15.71 -27.72 1.32
N GLY A 165 -14.82 -28.71 1.22
CA GLY A 165 -14.56 -29.41 -0.03
C GLY A 165 -15.88 -29.91 -0.60
N SER A 166 -16.14 -29.56 -1.85
CA SER A 166 -17.30 -30.01 -2.60
C SER A 166 -17.28 -31.53 -2.69
N ARG A 167 -18.00 -32.19 -1.78
CA ARG A 167 -18.42 -33.57 -1.94
C ARG A 167 -19.58 -33.61 -2.92
N GLY A 168 -19.27 -34.08 -4.13
CA GLY A 168 -20.09 -35.06 -4.84
C GLY A 168 -21.23 -34.54 -5.72
N ALA A 169 -21.15 -34.90 -7.00
CA ALA A 169 -22.23 -35.60 -7.66
C ALA A 169 -21.62 -36.58 -8.67
N GLY A 170 -21.72 -37.87 -8.34
CA GLY A 170 -21.45 -39.04 -9.17
C GLY A 170 -22.39 -40.13 -8.71
#